data_AF-A0A6H3F914-F1
#
_entry.id   AF-A0A6H3F914-F1
#
_cell.length_a   1.000
_cell.length_b   1.000
_cell.length_c   1.000
_cell.angle_alpha   90.00
_cell.angle_beta   90.00
_cell.angle_gamma   90.00
#
_symmetry.space_group_name_H-M   'P 1'
#
loop_
_entity.id
_entity.type
_entity.pdbx_description
1 polymer ?
#
loop_
_entity_poly.entity_id
_entity_poly.type
_entity_poly.pdbx_seq_one_letter_code
_entity_poly.pdbx_strand_id
1 'polypeptide(L)'
;MQEIIKGNAAVIEGLSALCPEADAVHHSADSFGNAFHWFRLGTPRTLPEAAGLLRDAGARLCMTTAYNRRQLSEPMQEVCYHFELEGVIYNLTVTLNGEWPTVPSITPLFANADWHEREMMELYGISVTGHPNPRRLFLDEELDAGILNEAVPLSIMMNGACTTDLWERILKEKGARS
;
A
#
# COMPACT_ATOMS: atom_id res chain seq x y z
N MET A 1 -2.05 -8.54 33.78
CA MET A 1 -2.88 -7.37 33.44
C MET A 1 -2.96 -7.37 31.93
N GLN A 2 -4.05 -7.91 31.35
CA GLN A 2 -4.20 -7.96 29.90
C GLN A 2 -4.36 -6.52 29.40
N GLU A 3 -3.50 -6.11 28.46
CA GLU A 3 -3.68 -4.84 27.77
C GLU A 3 -5.04 -4.87 27.07
N ILE A 4 -5.95 -3.99 27.48
CA ILE A 4 -7.25 -3.87 26.84
C ILE A 4 -7.00 -3.18 25.50
N ILE A 5 -6.99 -3.95 24.42
CA ILE A 5 -6.85 -3.42 23.06
C ILE A 5 -8.09 -2.56 22.77
N LYS A 6 -7.88 -1.27 22.53
CA LYS A 6 -8.95 -0.31 22.23
C LYS A 6 -9.43 -0.49 20.79
N GLY A 7 -10.70 -0.80 20.59
CA GLY A 7 -11.33 -0.94 19.28
C GLY A 7 -12.41 -2.02 19.25
N ASN A 8 -13.05 -2.20 18.10
CA ASN A 8 -14.04 -3.24 17.90
C ASN A 8 -13.37 -4.63 17.87
N ALA A 9 -13.64 -5.47 18.88
CA ALA A 9 -13.00 -6.78 19.06
C ALA A 9 -13.32 -7.75 17.91
N ALA A 10 -14.55 -7.77 17.41
CA ALA A 10 -14.95 -8.65 16.32
C ALA A 10 -14.22 -8.32 15.01
N VAL A 11 -14.03 -7.02 14.74
CA VAL A 11 -13.24 -6.57 13.58
C VAL A 11 -11.77 -6.96 13.75
N ILE A 12 -11.18 -6.74 14.93
CA ILE A 12 -9.78 -7.08 15.19
C ILE A 12 -9.55 -8.58 15.03
N GLU A 13 -10.42 -9.41 15.58
CA GLU A 13 -10.34 -10.88 15.47
C GLU A 13 -10.49 -11.33 14.01
N GLY A 14 -11.50 -10.82 13.31
CA GLY A 14 -11.73 -11.15 11.89
C GLY A 14 -10.57 -10.73 10.98
N LEU A 15 -9.99 -9.55 11.19
CA LEU A 15 -8.82 -9.10 10.44
C LEU A 15 -7.57 -9.91 10.80
N SER A 16 -7.37 -10.24 12.07
CA SER A 16 -6.23 -11.06 12.51
C SER A 16 -6.26 -12.46 11.92
N ALA A 17 -7.44 -13.03 11.69
CA ALA A 17 -7.59 -14.33 11.04
C ALA A 17 -7.10 -14.35 9.58
N LEU A 18 -7.04 -13.18 8.92
CA LEU A 18 -6.55 -13.01 7.55
C LEU A 18 -5.03 -12.74 7.47
N CYS A 19 -4.36 -12.68 8.62
CA CYS A 19 -2.94 -12.38 8.79
C CYS A 19 -2.18 -13.67 9.20
N PRO A 20 -1.47 -14.34 8.29
CA PRO A 20 -0.81 -15.62 8.59
C PRO A 20 0.54 -15.48 9.32
N GLU A 21 1.21 -14.31 9.22
CA GLU A 21 2.54 -14.10 9.80
C GLU A 21 2.43 -13.65 11.26
N ALA A 22 3.38 -14.08 12.11
CA ALA A 22 3.36 -13.78 13.54
C ALA A 22 3.56 -12.29 13.86
N ASP A 23 4.19 -11.53 12.96
CA ASP A 23 4.43 -10.08 13.04
C ASP A 23 3.51 -9.26 12.11
N ALA A 24 2.51 -9.91 11.50
CA ALA A 24 1.56 -9.23 10.61
C ALA A 24 0.58 -8.32 11.35
N VAL A 25 0.36 -8.54 12.65
CA VAL A 25 -0.57 -7.75 13.46
C VAL A 25 0.20 -6.92 14.48
N HIS A 26 0.01 -5.61 14.44
CA HIS A 26 0.63 -4.69 15.39
C HIS A 26 -0.39 -3.69 15.91
N HIS A 27 -0.56 -3.68 17.23
CA HIS A 27 -1.41 -2.74 17.94
C HIS A 27 -0.53 -1.69 18.61
N SER A 28 -0.84 -0.41 18.43
CA SER A 28 -0.15 0.67 19.09
C SER A 28 -1.12 1.74 19.56
N ALA A 29 -0.73 2.45 20.62
CA ALA A 29 -1.45 3.62 21.12
C ALA A 29 -0.47 4.73 21.45
N ASP A 30 -0.90 5.97 21.28
CA ASP A 30 -0.11 7.14 21.64
C ASP A 30 -0.38 7.60 23.09
N SER A 31 0.40 8.57 23.56
CA SER A 31 0.24 9.18 24.90
C SER A 31 -1.07 9.94 25.09
N PHE A 32 -1.81 10.21 24.01
CA PHE A 32 -3.09 10.92 24.02
C PHE A 32 -4.29 9.96 24.00
N GLY A 33 -4.04 8.65 23.94
CA GLY A 33 -5.07 7.61 23.95
C GLY A 33 -5.67 7.31 22.57
N ASN A 34 -5.03 7.76 21.47
CA ASN A 34 -5.37 7.33 20.13
C ASN A 34 -4.83 5.92 19.89
N ALA A 35 -5.61 5.07 19.23
CA ALA A 35 -5.22 3.68 18.93
C ALA A 35 -5.10 3.46 17.43
N PHE A 36 -4.07 2.70 17.06
CA PHE A 36 -3.73 2.36 15.69
C PHE A 36 -3.48 0.85 15.60
N HIS A 37 -4.19 0.20 14.69
CA HIS A 37 -4.04 -1.22 14.43
C HIS A 37 -3.51 -1.41 13.03
N TRP A 38 -2.49 -2.24 12.89
CA TRP A 38 -1.85 -2.55 11.62
C TRP A 38 -2.01 -4.04 11.35
N PHE A 39 -2.51 -4.37 10.17
CA PHE A 39 -2.74 -5.73 9.72
C PHE A 39 -2.09 -5.91 8.35
N ARG A 40 -1.13 -6.81 8.25
CA ARG A 40 -0.53 -7.23 6.99
C ARG A 40 -1.22 -8.51 6.51
N LEU A 41 -2.03 -8.37 5.46
CA LEU A 41 -2.77 -9.50 4.92
C LEU A 41 -1.81 -10.47 4.21
N GLY A 42 -2.07 -11.78 4.35
CA GLY A 42 -1.21 -12.80 3.75
C GLY A 42 -1.25 -12.84 2.22
N THR A 43 -2.35 -12.39 1.62
CA THR A 43 -2.51 -12.32 0.17
C THR A 43 -3.35 -11.11 -0.19
N PRO A 44 -3.07 -10.41 -1.32
CA PRO A 44 -3.94 -9.33 -1.79
C PRO A 44 -5.38 -9.79 -2.05
N ARG A 45 -5.62 -11.08 -2.28
CA ARG A 45 -6.95 -11.63 -2.58
C ARG A 45 -7.93 -11.53 -1.41
N THR A 46 -7.46 -11.50 -0.16
CA THR A 46 -8.31 -11.39 1.03
C THR A 46 -8.65 -9.92 1.35
N LEU A 47 -8.11 -8.95 0.61
CA LEU A 47 -8.41 -7.53 0.81
C LEU A 47 -9.91 -7.20 0.73
N PRO A 48 -10.71 -7.68 -0.24
CA PRO A 48 -12.14 -7.36 -0.30
C PRO A 48 -12.92 -7.97 0.87
N GLU A 49 -12.49 -9.12 1.39
CA GLU A 49 -13.06 -9.73 2.59
C GLU A 49 -12.76 -8.87 3.83
N ALA A 50 -11.50 -8.50 4.03
CA ALA A 50 -11.07 -7.61 5.12
C ALA A 50 -11.78 -6.24 5.07
N ALA A 51 -11.87 -5.65 3.88
CA ALA A 51 -12.60 -4.40 3.64
C ALA A 51 -14.12 -4.58 3.87
N GLY A 52 -14.67 -5.75 3.56
CA GLY A 52 -16.06 -6.11 3.86
C GLY A 52 -16.36 -6.09 5.36
N LEU A 53 -15.50 -6.69 6.18
CA LEU A 53 -15.63 -6.67 7.65
C LEU A 53 -15.67 -5.23 8.20
N LEU A 54 -14.79 -4.36 7.68
CA LEU A 54 -14.73 -2.95 8.06
C LEU A 54 -15.96 -2.17 7.60
N ARG A 55 -16.43 -2.40 6.37
CA ARG A 55 -17.66 -1.79 5.84
C ARG A 55 -18.86 -2.17 6.70
N ASP A 56 -19.00 -3.45 7.04
CA ASP A 56 -20.14 -3.96 7.81
C ASP A 56 -20.13 -3.42 9.26
N ALA A 57 -18.96 -3.10 9.79
CA ALA A 57 -18.79 -2.39 11.07
C ALA A 57 -19.04 -0.87 10.96
N GLY A 58 -19.24 -0.32 9.76
CA GLY A 58 -19.46 1.12 9.54
C GLY A 58 -18.19 1.97 9.47
N ALA A 59 -17.04 1.34 9.18
CA ALA A 59 -15.78 2.06 9.03
C ALA A 59 -15.77 2.95 7.79
N ARG A 60 -14.92 3.98 7.81
CA ARG A 60 -14.69 4.88 6.69
C ARG A 60 -13.29 4.68 6.13
N LEU A 61 -13.16 4.56 4.81
CA LEU A 61 -11.86 4.63 4.16
C LEU A 61 -11.37 6.09 4.17
N CYS A 62 -10.20 6.33 4.77
CA CYS A 62 -9.61 7.66 4.89
C CYS A 62 -8.66 7.97 3.74
N MET A 63 -7.74 7.06 3.43
CA MET A 63 -6.76 7.20 2.37
C MET A 63 -6.17 5.85 1.99
N THR A 64 -5.55 5.77 0.80
CA THR A 64 -4.73 4.64 0.39
C THR A 64 -3.33 5.15 0.08
N THR A 65 -2.31 4.44 0.53
CA THR A 65 -0.91 4.76 0.24
C THR A 65 -0.25 3.59 -0.48
N ALA A 66 0.46 3.88 -1.57
CA ALA A 66 1.28 2.91 -2.27
C ALA A 66 2.76 3.31 -2.13
N TYR A 67 3.63 2.36 -1.84
CA TYR A 67 5.06 2.62 -1.73
C TYR A 67 5.89 1.41 -2.14
N ASN A 68 7.09 1.68 -2.66
CA ASN A 68 8.04 0.63 -3.00
C ASN A 68 8.91 0.31 -1.78
N ARG A 69 8.94 -0.96 -1.40
CA ARG A 69 9.90 -1.46 -0.44
C ARG A 69 11.20 -1.71 -1.19
N ARG A 70 12.19 -0.82 -0.99
CA ARG A 70 13.52 -0.97 -1.60
C ARG A 70 14.23 -2.21 -1.06
N GLN A 71 13.98 -3.38 -1.64
CA GLN A 71 14.90 -4.49 -1.59
C GLN A 71 15.71 -4.51 -2.88
N LEU A 72 17.03 -4.67 -2.75
CA LEU A 72 18.02 -4.55 -3.82
C LEU A 72 17.88 -5.61 -4.94
N SER A 73 17.01 -6.61 -4.77
CA SER A 73 16.88 -7.75 -5.67
C SER A 73 15.52 -7.90 -6.36
N GLU A 74 14.42 -7.43 -5.77
CA GLU A 74 13.07 -7.57 -6.34
C GLU A 74 12.21 -6.33 -6.07
N PRO A 75 11.48 -5.80 -7.08
CA PRO A 75 10.54 -4.72 -6.88
C PRO A 75 9.34 -5.25 -6.08
N MET A 76 9.33 -4.99 -4.78
CA MET A 76 8.21 -5.31 -3.90
C MET A 76 7.44 -4.04 -3.59
N GLN A 77 6.20 -3.96 -4.05
CA GLN A 77 5.32 -2.82 -3.81
C GLN A 77 4.38 -3.17 -2.64
N GLU A 78 4.15 -2.24 -1.74
CA GLU A 78 3.17 -2.40 -0.67
C GLU A 78 2.08 -1.33 -0.84
N VAL A 79 0.83 -1.74 -0.62
CA VAL A 79 -0.32 -0.84 -0.61
C VAL A 79 -0.96 -0.92 0.76
N CYS A 80 -1.18 0.23 1.40
CA CYS A 80 -1.81 0.34 2.70
C CYS A 80 -3.12 1.13 2.57
N TYR A 81 -4.23 0.52 2.99
CA TYR A 81 -5.54 1.14 3.07
C TYR A 81 -5.82 1.53 4.52
N HIS A 82 -6.09 2.81 4.74
CA HIS A 82 -6.29 3.38 6.07
C HIS A 82 -7.77 3.60 6.33
N PHE A 83 -8.31 2.94 7.35
CA PHE A 83 -9.71 3.04 7.75
C PHE A 83 -9.84 3.66 9.13
N GLU A 84 -10.96 4.33 9.37
CA GLU A 84 -11.33 4.84 10.68
C GLU A 84 -12.66 4.21 11.11
N LEU A 85 -12.70 3.77 12.37
CA LEU A 85 -13.89 3.24 13.01
C LEU A 85 -13.91 3.68 14.48
N GLU A 86 -14.93 4.43 14.88
CA GLU A 86 -15.16 4.87 16.27
C GLU A 86 -13.94 5.58 16.91
N GLY A 87 -13.19 6.37 16.13
CA GLY A 87 -12.00 7.09 16.58
C GLY A 87 -10.74 6.21 16.69
N VAL A 88 -10.77 5.00 16.13
CA VAL A 88 -9.62 4.09 16.05
C VAL A 88 -9.25 3.89 14.58
N ILE A 89 -7.94 3.88 14.29
CA ILE A 89 -7.44 3.69 12.93
C ILE A 89 -7.07 2.23 12.69
N TYR A 90 -7.55 1.68 11.58
CA TYR A 90 -7.28 0.32 11.11
C TYR A 90 -6.54 0.40 9.77
N ASN A 91 -5.31 -0.10 9.73
CA ASN A 91 -4.45 -0.05 8.56
C ASN A 91 -4.34 -1.46 7.98
N LEU A 92 -4.78 -1.64 6.73
CA LEU A 92 -4.66 -2.90 6.00
C LEU A 92 -3.54 -2.79 4.97
N THR A 93 -2.46 -3.53 5.17
CA THR A 93 -1.33 -3.59 4.25
C THR A 93 -1.37 -4.86 3.41
N VAL A 94 -1.20 -4.71 2.11
CA VAL A 94 -1.01 -5.83 1.16
C VAL A 94 0.33 -5.67 0.46
N THR A 95 1.03 -6.79 0.27
CA THR A 95 2.29 -6.84 -0.44
C THR A 95 2.09 -7.43 -1.83
N LEU A 96 2.59 -6.73 -2.84
CA LEU A 96 2.60 -7.17 -4.23
C LEU A 96 4.01 -7.65 -4.61
N ASN A 97 4.09 -8.85 -5.15
CA ASN A 97 5.33 -9.51 -5.56
C ASN A 97 5.10 -10.31 -6.87
N GLY A 98 6.10 -11.06 -7.32
CA GLY A 98 5.98 -11.86 -8.55
C GLY A 98 4.88 -12.92 -8.53
N GLU A 99 4.52 -13.45 -7.35
CA GLU A 99 3.43 -14.42 -7.19
C GLU A 99 2.06 -13.73 -7.16
N TRP A 100 1.98 -12.57 -6.52
CA TRP A 100 0.77 -11.75 -6.36
C TRP A 100 0.97 -10.35 -6.96
N PRO A 101 0.97 -10.21 -8.31
CA PRO A 101 1.32 -8.95 -8.97
C PRO A 101 0.16 -7.94 -9.01
N THR A 102 -1.03 -8.33 -8.55
CA THR A 102 -2.26 -7.51 -8.67
C THR A 102 -3.00 -7.42 -7.35
N VAL A 103 -3.65 -6.28 -7.12
CA VAL A 103 -4.56 -6.06 -5.98
C VAL A 103 -6.01 -6.02 -6.45
N PRO A 104 -6.98 -6.64 -5.77
CA PRO A 104 -8.40 -6.48 -6.09
C PRO A 104 -8.93 -5.12 -5.65
N SER A 105 -9.80 -4.54 -6.46
CA SER A 105 -10.47 -3.27 -6.16
C SER A 105 -11.44 -3.40 -4.97
N ILE A 106 -11.40 -2.43 -4.07
CA ILE A 106 -12.41 -2.26 -3.02
C ILE A 106 -13.43 -1.16 -3.36
N THR A 107 -13.34 -0.55 -4.54
CA THR A 107 -14.29 0.47 -5.03
C THR A 107 -15.76 0.04 -4.95
N PRO A 108 -16.15 -1.23 -5.24
CA PRO A 108 -17.52 -1.69 -5.03
C PRO A 108 -18.01 -1.64 -3.57
N LEU A 109 -17.09 -1.62 -2.60
CA LEU A 109 -17.39 -1.54 -1.17
C LEU A 109 -17.28 -0.11 -0.64
N PHE A 110 -16.30 0.64 -1.15
CA PHE A 110 -15.98 2.01 -0.75
C PHE A 110 -15.87 2.89 -1.99
N ALA A 111 -16.90 3.68 -2.28
CA ALA A 111 -16.94 4.50 -3.50
C ALA A 111 -15.78 5.52 -3.59
N ASN A 112 -15.24 5.97 -2.45
CA ASN A 112 -14.09 6.87 -2.42
C ASN A 112 -12.75 6.18 -2.73
N ALA A 113 -12.71 4.86 -2.85
CA ALA A 113 -11.51 4.15 -3.32
C ALA A 113 -11.25 4.40 -4.82
N ASP A 114 -12.25 4.79 -5.63
CA ASP A 114 -12.09 5.01 -7.08
C ASP A 114 -10.87 5.88 -7.41
N TRP A 115 -10.76 7.04 -6.74
CA TRP A 115 -9.67 7.97 -7.00
C TRP A 115 -8.31 7.43 -6.55
N HIS A 116 -8.26 6.87 -5.34
CA HIS A 116 -7.03 6.33 -4.76
C HIS A 116 -6.49 5.16 -5.58
N GLU A 117 -7.37 4.27 -6.04
CA GLU A 117 -6.98 3.11 -6.83
C GLU A 117 -6.49 3.52 -8.22
N ARG A 118 -7.13 4.53 -8.84
CA ARG A 118 -6.68 5.08 -10.13
C ARG A 118 -5.37 5.84 -10.02
N GLU A 119 -5.16 6.56 -8.93
CA GLU A 119 -3.90 7.25 -8.65
C GLU A 119 -2.73 6.25 -8.58
N MET A 120 -2.89 5.14 -7.84
CA MET A 120 -1.82 4.14 -7.75
C MET A 120 -1.60 3.35 -9.04
N MET A 121 -2.66 3.10 -9.83
CA MET A 121 -2.54 2.52 -11.18
C MET A 121 -1.67 3.40 -12.07
N GLU A 122 -1.88 4.71 -12.02
CA GLU A 122 -1.21 5.66 -12.88
C GLU A 122 0.21 6.02 -12.41
N LEU A 123 0.38 6.42 -11.15
CA LEU A 123 1.64 6.93 -10.63
C LEU A 123 2.66 5.82 -10.30
N TYR A 124 2.17 4.69 -9.79
CA TYR A 124 3.00 3.57 -9.31
C TYR A 124 2.91 2.33 -10.21
N GLY A 125 2.09 2.36 -11.26
CA GLY A 125 1.96 1.23 -12.20
C GLY A 125 1.34 -0.02 -11.57
N ILE A 126 0.63 0.13 -10.45
CA ILE A 126 0.04 -1.01 -9.72
C ILE A 126 -1.16 -1.53 -10.50
N SER A 127 -1.23 -2.84 -10.71
CA SER A 127 -2.37 -3.45 -11.42
C SER A 127 -3.54 -3.74 -10.46
N VAL A 128 -4.66 -3.04 -10.67
CA VAL A 128 -5.88 -3.21 -9.88
C VAL A 128 -6.92 -4.02 -10.67
N THR A 129 -7.40 -5.13 -10.11
CA THR A 129 -8.37 -6.02 -10.75
C THR A 129 -9.80 -5.73 -10.28
N GLY A 130 -10.76 -5.75 -11.21
CA GLY A 130 -12.18 -5.52 -10.88
C GLY A 130 -12.58 -4.07 -10.63
N HIS A 131 -11.71 -3.10 -10.94
CA HIS A 131 -12.01 -1.67 -10.80
C HIS A 131 -13.10 -1.23 -11.81
N PRO A 132 -14.17 -0.52 -11.39
CA PRO A 132 -15.28 -0.16 -12.27
C PRO A 132 -14.90 0.83 -13.38
N ASN A 133 -13.94 1.72 -13.14
CA ASN A 133 -13.49 2.74 -14.10
C ASN A 133 -11.95 2.90 -14.13
N PRO A 134 -11.21 2.04 -14.85
CA PRO A 134 -9.74 2.03 -14.84
C PRO A 134 -9.11 3.09 -15.76
N ARG A 135 -9.67 4.31 -15.81
CA ARG A 135 -9.13 5.41 -16.61
C ARG A 135 -8.08 6.19 -15.82
N ARG A 136 -7.07 6.73 -16.52
CA ARG A 136 -6.08 7.67 -15.97
C ARG A 136 -6.73 8.89 -15.32
N LEU A 137 -6.05 9.52 -14.36
CA LEU A 137 -6.55 10.69 -13.60
C LEU A 137 -5.78 11.97 -13.95
N PHE A 138 -4.45 11.92 -13.93
CA PHE A 138 -3.60 13.11 -13.87
C PHE A 138 -2.59 13.23 -15.00
N LEU A 139 -1.95 12.12 -15.38
CA LEU A 139 -0.85 12.12 -16.34
C LEU A 139 -1.39 12.16 -17.76
N ASP A 140 -0.63 12.84 -18.62
CA ASP A 140 -0.87 12.81 -20.06
C ASP A 140 -0.79 11.37 -20.59
N GLU A 141 -1.55 11.06 -21.64
CA GLU A 141 -1.53 9.74 -22.28
C GLU A 141 -0.14 9.41 -22.86
N GLU A 142 0.65 10.43 -23.21
CA GLU A 142 2.02 10.26 -23.70
C GLU A 142 3.00 9.74 -22.64
N LEU A 143 2.70 9.87 -21.35
CA LEU A 143 3.56 9.39 -20.26
C LEU A 143 3.27 7.92 -19.94
N ASP A 144 4.32 7.16 -19.66
CA ASP A 144 4.19 5.79 -19.18
C ASP A 144 3.65 5.74 -17.74
N ALA A 145 2.83 4.72 -17.44
CA ALA A 145 2.36 4.49 -16.08
C ALA A 145 3.51 4.03 -15.19
N GLY A 146 3.45 4.34 -13.89
CA GLY A 146 4.50 3.95 -12.95
C GLY A 146 5.73 4.85 -12.99
N ILE A 147 5.61 6.08 -13.51
CA ILE A 147 6.71 7.04 -13.63
C ILE A 147 7.44 7.29 -12.29
N LEU A 148 6.75 7.17 -11.15
CA LEU A 148 7.40 7.33 -9.83
C LEU A 148 8.32 6.16 -9.45
N ASN A 149 8.19 5.00 -10.11
CA ASN A 149 9.11 3.88 -9.93
C ASN A 149 10.43 4.11 -10.66
N GLU A 150 10.40 4.86 -11.76
CA GLU A 150 11.58 5.18 -12.58
C GLU A 150 12.20 6.52 -12.19
N ALA A 151 11.46 7.36 -11.47
CA ALA A 151 11.90 8.68 -11.07
C ALA A 151 13.14 8.60 -10.16
N VAL A 152 14.25 9.17 -10.65
CA VAL A 152 15.42 9.45 -9.81
C VAL A 152 15.05 10.59 -8.86
N PRO A 153 15.11 10.38 -7.53
CA PRO A 153 14.80 11.43 -6.56
C PRO A 153 15.63 12.68 -6.84
N LEU A 154 15.03 13.87 -6.71
CA LEU A 154 15.73 15.14 -6.94
C LEU A 154 17.02 15.26 -6.12
N SER A 155 17.03 14.77 -4.89
CA SER A 155 18.24 14.74 -4.06
C SER A 155 19.35 13.85 -4.63
N ILE A 156 19.00 12.74 -5.30
CA ILE A 156 19.97 11.89 -6.00
C ILE A 156 20.45 12.60 -7.27
N MET A 157 19.56 13.23 -8.03
CA MET A 157 19.92 13.98 -9.23
C MET A 157 20.82 15.18 -8.92
N MET A 158 20.51 15.93 -7.85
CA MET A 158 21.31 17.08 -7.40
C MET A 158 22.65 16.66 -6.82
N ASN A 159 22.73 15.54 -6.09
CA ASN A 159 24.02 15.00 -5.64
C ASN A 159 24.86 14.48 -6.81
N GLY A 160 24.26 13.82 -7.81
CA GLY A 160 24.96 13.33 -9.00
C GLY A 160 25.54 14.44 -9.90
N ALA A 161 25.09 15.69 -9.74
CA ALA A 161 25.71 16.86 -10.36
C ALA A 161 26.97 17.34 -9.61
N CYS A 162 27.13 16.96 -8.33
CA CYS A 162 28.26 17.32 -7.49
C CYS A 162 29.21 16.14 -7.19
N THR A 163 28.78 14.88 -7.36
CA THR A 163 29.56 13.65 -7.10
C THR A 163 29.42 12.63 -8.23
N THR A 164 30.40 11.72 -8.38
CA THR A 164 30.40 10.68 -9.42
C THR A 164 29.52 9.46 -9.12
N ASP A 165 28.93 9.38 -7.92
CA ASP A 165 28.20 8.21 -7.42
C ASP A 165 27.02 7.77 -8.30
N LEU A 166 26.28 8.74 -8.87
CA LEU A 166 25.14 8.45 -9.76
C LEU A 166 25.60 7.76 -11.04
N TRP A 167 26.68 8.26 -11.64
CA TRP A 167 27.23 7.73 -12.88
C TRP A 167 27.88 6.36 -12.68
N GLU A 168 28.57 6.16 -11.56
CA GLU A 168 29.13 4.86 -11.19
C GLU A 168 28.04 3.79 -11.03
N ARG A 169 26.88 4.15 -10.46
CA ARG A 169 25.71 3.25 -10.35
C ARG A 169 25.12 2.89 -11.72
N ILE A 170 24.89 3.88 -12.59
CA ILE A 170 24.34 3.66 -13.93
C ILE A 170 25.27 2.77 -14.77
N LEU A 171 26.59 2.99 -14.68
CA LEU A 171 27.57 2.18 -15.40
C LEU A 171 27.62 0.74 -14.89
N LYS A 172 27.46 0.53 -13.58
CA LYS A 172 27.45 -0.80 -12.96
C LYS A 172 26.22 -1.61 -13.37
N GLU A 173 25.05 -0.99 -13.47
CA GLU A 173 23.83 -1.65 -13.97
C GLU A 173 23.93 -2.04 -15.46
N LYS A 174 24.59 -1.21 -16.29
CA LYS A 174 24.86 -1.57 -17.69
C LYS A 174 25.87 -2.70 -17.84
N GLY A 175 26.91 -2.73 -17.02
CA GLY A 175 27.93 -3.80 -17.04
C GLY A 175 27.44 -5.16 -16.54
N ALA A 176 26.36 -5.20 -15.73
CA ALA A 176 25.74 -6.44 -15.28
C ALA A 176 24.78 -7.07 -16.31
N ARG A 177 24.46 -6.34 -17.39
CA ARG A 177 23.55 -6.76 -18.47
C ARG A 177 24.26 -7.26 -19.74
N SER A 178 25.59 -7.31 -19.74
CA SER A 178 26.44 -7.87 -20.82
C SER A 178 27.10 -9.16 -20.39
#